data_AF-A0A7C7VQE3-F1
#
_entry.id   AF-A0A7C7VQE3-F1
#
_cell.length_a   1.000
_cell.length_b   1.000
_cell.length_c   1.000
_cell.angle_alpha   90.00
_cell.angle_beta   90.00
_cell.angle_gamma   90.00
#
_symmetry.space_group_name_H-M   'P 1'
#
loop_
_entity.id
_entity.type
_entity.pdbx_description
1 polymer ?
#
loop_
_entity_poly.entity_id
_entity_poly.type
_entity_poly.pdbx_seq_one_letter_code
_entity_poly.pdbx_strand_id
1 'polypeptide(L)'
;MRKLFIALLIIGTGIYAYVQNNPAVIPSFTEESVRNRIAIPEAYQNRLSNVQVSGSGKVIRILRDDNKGIRHQKIILRLSSGKTLLIAHNIDLAPKINTLQKGDLVQFYGEYEWDSKGGVVHWTHHDPNGRHVDGWLKHDGRKYE
;
A
#
# COMPACT_ATOMS: atom_id res chain seq x y z
N MET A 1 33.69 31.89 -25.43
CA MET A 1 32.33 31.94 -24.86
C MET A 1 31.26 31.39 -25.82
N ARG A 2 31.12 31.85 -27.08
CA ARG A 2 30.06 31.37 -28.00
C ARG A 2 30.19 29.93 -28.54
N LYS A 3 31.40 29.36 -28.61
CA LYS A 3 31.61 27.98 -29.15
C LYS A 3 31.26 26.86 -28.17
N LEU A 4 31.27 27.13 -26.86
CA LEU A 4 30.89 26.14 -25.82
C LEU A 4 29.37 25.91 -25.75
N PHE A 5 28.56 26.94 -26.01
CA PHE A 5 27.10 26.82 -26.01
C PHE A 5 26.58 25.97 -27.18
N ILE A 6 27.23 26.03 -28.35
CA ILE A 6 26.86 25.24 -29.53
C ILE A 6 27.15 23.75 -29.30
N ALA A 7 28.27 23.42 -28.63
CA ALA A 7 28.61 22.03 -28.31
C ALA A 7 27.61 21.41 -27.31
N LEU A 8 27.18 22.15 -26.29
CA LEU A 8 26.15 21.70 -25.33
C LEU A 8 24.77 21.50 -25.97
N LEU A 9 24.41 22.33 -26.94
CA LEU A 9 23.15 22.20 -27.69
C LEU A 9 23.15 20.97 -28.60
N ILE A 10 24.28 20.64 -29.24
CA ILE A 10 24.43 19.44 -30.08
C ILE A 10 24.45 18.17 -29.24
N ILE A 11 25.07 18.19 -28.06
CA ILE A 11 25.05 17.07 -27.12
C ILE A 11 23.62 16.86 -26.58
N GLY A 12 22.92 17.94 -26.23
CA GLY A 12 21.54 17.90 -25.77
C GLY A 12 20.56 17.36 -26.83
N THR A 13 20.68 17.78 -28.09
CA THR A 13 19.85 17.26 -29.18
C THR A 13 20.18 15.82 -29.53
N GLY A 14 21.46 15.43 -29.48
CA GLY A 14 21.90 14.05 -29.66
C GLY A 14 21.35 13.11 -28.59
N ILE A 15 21.39 13.52 -27.32
CA ILE A 15 20.78 12.77 -26.20
C ILE A 15 19.26 12.68 -26.38
N TYR A 16 18.60 13.79 -26.74
CA TYR A 16 17.16 13.82 -26.95
C TYR A 16 16.72 12.88 -28.09
N ALA A 17 17.40 12.92 -29.24
CA ALA A 17 17.12 12.03 -30.36
C ALA A 17 17.42 10.56 -30.03
N TYR A 18 18.49 10.30 -29.26
CA TYR A 18 18.83 8.96 -28.81
C TYR A 18 17.76 8.37 -27.88
N VAL A 19 17.23 9.17 -26.93
CA VAL A 19 16.16 8.76 -26.01
C VAL A 19 14.84 8.51 -26.74
N GLN A 20 14.47 9.34 -27.72
CA GLN A 20 13.25 9.13 -28.53
C GLN A 20 13.34 7.86 -29.38
N ASN A 21 14.53 7.56 -29.92
CA ASN A 21 14.76 6.37 -30.74
C ASN A 21 15.03 5.10 -29.91
N ASN A 22 15.33 5.23 -28.61
CA ASN A 22 15.58 4.13 -27.69
C ASN A 22 14.80 4.36 -26.39
N PRO A 23 13.46 4.20 -26.40
CA PRO A 23 12.63 4.42 -25.21
C PRO A 23 13.00 3.50 -24.03
N ALA A 24 13.72 2.41 -24.29
CA ALA A 24 14.29 1.53 -23.25
C ALA A 24 15.45 2.15 -22.45
N VAL A 25 15.99 3.31 -22.85
CA VAL A 25 17.08 4.02 -22.16
C VAL A 25 16.56 5.10 -21.21
N ILE A 26 15.24 5.27 -21.08
CA ILE A 26 14.68 5.95 -19.92
C ILE A 26 14.83 4.96 -18.76
N PRO A 27 15.75 5.14 -17.80
CA PRO A 27 15.74 4.32 -16.61
C PRO A 27 14.37 4.51 -15.95
N SER A 28 13.61 3.42 -15.88
CA SER A 28 12.32 3.32 -15.20
C SER A 28 12.47 3.52 -13.69
N PHE A 29 12.89 4.71 -13.28
CA PHE A 29 12.96 5.13 -11.87
C PHE A 29 11.57 5.26 -11.24
N THR A 30 10.49 5.09 -12.01
CA THR A 30 9.10 5.15 -11.57
C THR A 30 8.42 3.79 -11.47
N GLU A 31 8.97 2.71 -12.03
CA GLU A 31 8.35 1.38 -11.92
C GLU A 31 8.90 0.54 -10.76
N GLU A 32 10.17 0.73 -10.39
CA GLU A 32 10.83 -0.11 -9.38
C GLU A 32 10.27 0.12 -7.96
N SER A 33 9.88 1.36 -7.63
CA SER A 33 9.22 1.71 -6.37
C SER A 33 7.77 1.20 -6.26
N VAL A 34 7.10 0.97 -7.40
CA VAL A 34 5.75 0.41 -7.46
C VAL A 34 5.76 -1.13 -7.43
N ARG A 35 6.89 -1.76 -7.80
CA ARG A 35 7.00 -3.20 -8.01
C ARG A 35 7.43 -3.98 -6.77
N ASN A 36 8.07 -3.35 -5.78
CA ASN A 36 8.47 -4.03 -4.55
C ASN A 36 7.34 -4.05 -3.50
N ARG A 37 6.18 -4.60 -3.88
CA ARG A 37 5.12 -4.93 -2.91
C ARG A 37 5.59 -6.13 -2.11
N ILE A 38 6.04 -5.89 -0.89
CA ILE A 38 6.44 -6.95 0.03
C ILE A 38 5.21 -7.83 0.32
N ALA A 39 5.36 -9.13 0.12
CA ALA A 39 4.30 -10.06 0.47
C ALA A 39 4.21 -10.19 2.00
N ILE A 40 3.01 -10.22 2.57
CA ILE A 40 2.84 -10.33 4.03
C ILE A 40 3.58 -11.54 4.65
N PRO A 41 3.62 -12.74 4.03
CA PRO A 41 4.42 -13.85 4.56
C PRO A 41 5.89 -13.50 4.69
N GLU A 42 6.44 -12.74 3.75
CA GLU A 42 7.83 -12.27 3.76
C GLU A 42 8.03 -11.20 4.83
N ALA A 43 7.15 -10.19 4.89
CA ALA A 43 7.17 -9.18 5.94
C ALA A 43 7.13 -9.82 7.34
N TYR A 44 6.27 -10.83 7.53
CA TYR A 44 6.17 -11.56 8.78
C TYR A 44 7.43 -12.36 9.12
N GLN A 45 7.98 -13.10 8.15
CA GLN A 45 9.18 -13.93 8.34
C GLN A 45 10.41 -13.08 8.68
N ASN A 46 10.56 -11.94 8.01
CA ASN A 46 11.67 -11.01 8.19
C ASN A 46 11.42 -9.96 9.28
N ARG A 47 10.27 -10.03 9.97
CA ARG A 47 9.85 -9.08 11.03
C ARG A 47 9.89 -7.61 10.58
N LEU A 48 9.42 -7.36 9.37
CA LEU A 48 9.38 -6.02 8.78
C LEU A 48 8.19 -5.22 9.31
N SER A 49 8.39 -3.91 9.41
CA SER A 49 7.42 -2.90 9.84
C SER A 49 7.57 -1.67 8.95
N ASN A 50 6.58 -0.78 8.95
CA ASN A 50 6.52 0.40 8.06
C ASN A 50 6.64 0.01 6.58
N VAL A 51 6.00 -1.10 6.18
CA VAL A 51 6.02 -1.57 4.78
C VAL A 51 4.62 -1.59 4.21
N GLN A 52 4.44 -0.97 3.04
CA GLN A 52 3.16 -0.94 2.35
C GLN A 52 2.85 -2.30 1.73
N VAL A 53 1.67 -2.86 2.05
CA VAL A 53 1.24 -4.17 1.57
C VAL A 53 -0.16 -4.11 0.97
N SER A 54 -0.43 -5.01 0.03
CA SER A 54 -1.79 -5.29 -0.44
C SER A 54 -2.09 -6.77 -0.32
N GLY A 55 -3.34 -7.11 -0.05
CA GLY A 55 -3.75 -8.51 0.02
C GLY A 55 -5.25 -8.68 0.12
N SER A 56 -5.65 -9.92 0.38
CA SER A 56 -7.02 -10.25 0.71
C SER A 56 -7.07 -11.40 1.71
N GLY A 57 -8.15 -11.45 2.48
CA GLY A 57 -8.36 -12.51 3.45
C GLY A 57 -9.83 -12.65 3.83
N LYS A 58 -10.17 -13.84 4.34
CA LYS A 58 -11.51 -14.11 4.85
C LYS A 58 -11.64 -13.61 6.28
N VAL A 59 -12.72 -12.91 6.60
CA VAL A 59 -13.02 -12.47 7.97
C VAL A 59 -13.26 -13.69 8.84
N ILE A 60 -12.40 -13.91 9.84
CA ILE A 60 -12.60 -14.97 10.83
C ILE A 60 -13.14 -14.43 12.15
N ARG A 61 -12.94 -13.13 12.42
CA ARG A 61 -13.47 -12.45 13.60
C ARG A 61 -13.60 -10.95 13.36
N ILE A 62 -14.72 -10.39 13.81
CA ILE A 62 -14.92 -8.95 13.93
C ILE A 62 -14.78 -8.62 15.42
N LEU A 63 -13.88 -7.71 15.76
CA LEU A 63 -13.67 -7.29 17.15
C LEU A 63 -14.57 -6.09 17.46
N ARG A 64 -14.75 -5.80 18.75
CA ARG A 64 -15.36 -4.53 19.16
C ARG A 64 -14.51 -3.38 18.63
N ASP A 65 -15.17 -2.31 18.20
CA ASP A 65 -14.49 -1.09 17.79
C ASP A 65 -13.58 -0.61 18.93
N ASP A 66 -12.39 -0.17 18.56
CA ASP A 66 -11.55 0.59 19.47
C ASP A 66 -12.02 2.03 19.48
N ASN A 67 -12.50 2.49 20.63
CA ASN A 67 -13.00 3.87 20.79
C ASN A 67 -12.11 4.70 21.71
N LYS A 68 -10.88 4.23 22.01
CA LYS A 68 -9.92 4.99 22.82
C LYS A 68 -8.99 5.77 21.90
N GLY A 69 -9.05 7.10 21.97
CA GLY A 69 -8.30 7.96 21.06
C GLY A 69 -8.90 7.92 19.65
N ILE A 70 -8.05 7.77 18.63
CA ILE A 70 -8.49 7.59 17.23
C ILE A 70 -9.25 6.27 17.11
N ARG A 71 -10.47 6.33 16.57
CA ARG A 71 -11.37 5.18 16.54
C ARG A 71 -11.00 4.21 15.43
N HIS A 72 -11.06 2.91 15.74
CA HIS A 72 -10.74 1.86 14.76
C HIS A 72 -11.78 0.74 14.72
N GLN A 73 -12.18 0.33 13.52
CA GLN A 73 -12.81 -0.97 13.29
C GLN A 73 -11.70 -2.03 13.20
N LYS A 74 -11.75 -3.03 14.08
CA LYS A 74 -10.74 -4.09 14.15
C LYS A 74 -11.27 -5.42 13.62
N ILE A 75 -10.59 -5.98 12.63
CA ILE A 75 -11.02 -7.20 11.91
C ILE A 75 -9.85 -8.18 11.84
N ILE A 76 -10.08 -9.45 12.17
CA ILE A 76 -9.08 -10.50 11.97
C ILE A 76 -9.39 -11.22 10.68
N LEU A 77 -8.43 -11.18 9.76
CA LEU A 77 -8.47 -11.90 8.49
C LEU A 77 -7.64 -13.18 8.57
N ARG A 78 -8.10 -14.22 7.88
CA ARG A 78 -7.30 -15.39 7.49
C ARG A 78 -6.84 -15.18 6.05
N LEU A 79 -5.53 -15.08 5.86
CA LEU A 79 -4.91 -14.98 4.54
C LEU A 79 -4.90 -16.34 3.85
N SER A 80 -4.71 -16.36 2.52
CA SER A 80 -4.56 -17.60 1.74
C SER A 80 -3.37 -18.45 2.20
N SER A 81 -2.34 -17.82 2.77
CA SER A 81 -1.19 -18.49 3.40
C SER A 81 -1.52 -19.23 4.70
N GLY A 82 -2.76 -19.13 5.20
CA GLY A 82 -3.18 -19.70 6.47
C GLY A 82 -2.83 -18.84 7.69
N LYS A 83 -2.00 -17.79 7.55
CA LYS A 83 -1.71 -16.84 8.64
C LYS A 83 -2.91 -15.95 8.96
N THR A 84 -2.96 -15.46 10.19
CA THR A 84 -3.89 -14.40 10.60
C THR A 84 -3.26 -13.04 10.42
N LEU A 85 -4.09 -12.02 10.20
CA LEU A 85 -3.70 -10.63 10.12
C LEU A 85 -4.78 -9.78 10.82
N LEU A 86 -4.36 -8.82 11.64
CA LEU A 86 -5.27 -7.82 12.18
C LEU A 86 -5.35 -6.62 11.22
N ILE A 87 -6.55 -6.22 10.83
CA ILE A 87 -6.81 -4.92 10.21
C ILE A 87 -7.25 -3.95 11.30
N ALA A 88 -6.59 -2.79 11.40
CA ALA A 88 -6.98 -1.66 12.24
C ALA A 88 -7.38 -0.50 11.33
N HIS A 89 -8.66 -0.44 10.98
CA HIS A 89 -9.20 0.55 10.05
C HIS A 89 -9.68 1.79 10.80
N ASN A 90 -9.06 2.95 10.54
CA ASN A 90 -9.42 4.20 11.19
C ASN A 90 -10.79 4.69 10.71
N ILE A 91 -11.78 4.66 11.60
CA ILE A 91 -13.17 5.02 11.29
C ILE A 91 -13.51 6.49 11.60
N ASP A 92 -12.50 7.28 11.97
CA ASP A 92 -12.59 8.75 11.97
C ASP A 92 -12.25 9.32 10.58
N LEU A 93 -11.41 8.63 9.80
CA LEU A 93 -10.96 9.07 8.49
C LEU A 93 -11.70 8.40 7.34
N ALA A 94 -12.13 7.14 7.50
CA ALA A 94 -12.86 6.39 6.48
C ALA A 94 -14.16 5.77 7.04
N PRO A 95 -15.17 5.50 6.20
CA PRO A 95 -16.42 4.90 6.68
C PRO A 95 -16.21 3.47 7.20
N LYS A 96 -16.81 3.15 8.35
CA LYS A 96 -16.89 1.78 8.87
C LYS A 96 -17.62 0.84 7.89
N ILE A 97 -17.15 -0.41 7.79
CA ILE A 97 -17.85 -1.47 7.06
C ILE A 97 -18.94 -2.06 7.97
N ASN A 98 -20.16 -1.52 7.92
CA ASN A 98 -21.27 -1.95 8.77
C ASN A 98 -21.90 -3.29 8.34
N THR A 99 -21.75 -3.67 7.08
CA THR A 99 -22.31 -4.89 6.49
C THR A 99 -21.39 -6.11 6.64
N LEU A 100 -20.22 -5.94 7.25
CA LEU A 100 -19.20 -6.98 7.31
C LEU A 100 -19.63 -8.17 8.18
N GLN A 101 -19.44 -9.39 7.68
CA GLN A 101 -19.75 -10.63 8.37
C GLN A 101 -18.56 -11.58 8.40
N LYS A 102 -18.64 -12.58 9.29
CA LYS A 102 -17.66 -13.68 9.32
C LYS A 102 -17.80 -14.52 8.05
N GLY A 103 -16.69 -14.80 7.39
CA GLY A 103 -16.63 -15.53 6.13
C GLY A 103 -16.40 -14.64 4.92
N ASP A 104 -16.73 -13.36 5.02
CA ASP A 104 -16.60 -12.39 3.94
C ASP A 104 -15.15 -12.24 3.49
N LEU A 105 -14.97 -11.97 2.20
CA LEU A 105 -13.67 -11.63 1.65
C LEU A 105 -13.46 -10.12 1.75
N VAL A 106 -12.36 -9.72 2.38
CA VAL A 106 -11.91 -8.33 2.41
C VAL A 106 -10.59 -8.22 1.66
N GLN A 107 -10.52 -7.29 0.71
CA GLN A 107 -9.28 -6.85 0.08
C GLN A 107 -8.80 -5.60 0.79
N PHE A 108 -7.48 -5.39 0.85
CA PHE A 108 -6.91 -4.26 1.56
C PHE A 108 -5.62 -3.79 0.89
N TYR A 109 -5.33 -2.52 1.15
CA TYR A 109 -4.04 -1.88 0.91
C TYR A 109 -3.76 -0.95 2.09
N GLY A 110 -2.59 -1.07 2.69
CA GLY A 110 -2.22 -0.29 3.87
C GLY A 110 -0.80 -0.61 4.32
N GLU A 111 -0.38 0.02 5.40
CA GLU A 111 0.93 -0.23 6.00
C GLU A 111 0.88 -1.42 6.95
N TYR A 112 1.89 -2.28 6.90
CA TYR A 112 2.06 -3.45 7.76
C TYR A 112 3.04 -3.16 8.91
N GLU A 113 2.63 -3.60 10.10
CA GLU A 113 3.43 -3.62 11.31
C GLU A 113 3.56 -5.03 11.84
N TRP A 114 4.78 -5.46 12.14
CA TRP A 114 5.02 -6.79 12.68
C TRP A 114 4.53 -6.94 14.13
N ASP A 115 3.90 -8.07 14.41
CA ASP A 115 3.70 -8.57 15.77
C ASP A 115 3.82 -10.11 15.80
N SER A 116 3.87 -10.69 17.00
CA SER A 116 3.95 -12.15 17.17
C SER A 116 2.68 -12.92 16.79
N LYS A 117 1.59 -12.23 16.41
CA LYS A 117 0.26 -12.78 16.07
C LYS A 117 -0.04 -12.75 14.56
N GLY A 118 0.91 -12.33 13.75
CA GLY A 118 0.80 -12.26 12.28
C GLY A 118 0.96 -10.86 11.71
N GLY A 119 0.96 -9.84 12.55
CA GLY A 119 1.05 -8.43 12.21
C GLY A 119 -0.30 -7.72 12.12
N VAL A 120 -0.20 -6.41 12.02
CA VAL A 120 -1.31 -5.47 11.91
C VAL A 120 -1.17 -4.74 10.58
N VAL A 121 -2.28 -4.53 9.87
CA VAL A 121 -2.35 -3.54 8.79
C VAL A 121 -3.22 -2.38 9.24
N HIS A 122 -2.63 -1.19 9.19
CA HIS A 122 -3.28 0.11 9.44
C HIS A 122 -3.09 1.01 8.21
N TRP A 123 -3.35 2.32 8.33
CA TRP A 123 -3.35 3.25 7.18
C TRP A 123 -4.19 2.73 6.00
N THR A 124 -5.36 2.17 6.30
CA THR A 124 -6.29 1.64 5.28
C THR A 124 -7.32 2.69 4.87
N HIS A 125 -6.87 3.93 4.70
CA HIS A 125 -7.66 5.10 4.34
C HIS A 125 -6.81 6.10 3.53
N HIS A 126 -7.46 7.07 2.89
CA HIS A 126 -6.76 8.20 2.30
C HIS A 126 -6.12 9.07 3.41
N ASP A 127 -4.89 9.53 3.23
CA ASP A 127 -4.28 10.53 4.13
C ASP A 127 -4.64 11.95 3.65
N PRO A 128 -5.50 12.69 4.37
CA PRO A 128 -5.93 14.02 3.94
C PRO A 128 -4.80 15.04 3.82
N ASN A 129 -3.65 14.78 4.46
CA ASN A 129 -2.50 15.66 4.43
C ASN A 129 -1.40 15.21 3.44
N GLY A 130 -1.55 14.05 2.79
CA GLY A 130 -0.58 13.50 1.83
C GLY A 130 0.83 13.28 2.39
N ARG A 131 0.95 12.97 3.68
CA ARG A 131 2.22 12.70 4.37
C ARG A 131 2.53 11.20 4.43
N HIS A 132 1.53 10.36 4.24
CA HIS A 132 1.63 8.91 4.20
C HIS A 132 1.03 8.36 2.89
N VAL A 133 1.48 7.18 2.47
CA VAL A 133 0.86 6.46 1.34
C VAL A 133 -0.59 6.13 1.68
N ASP A 134 -1.51 6.47 0.78
CA ASP A 134 -2.92 6.14 0.93
C ASP A 134 -3.16 4.63 1.03
N GLY A 135 -4.24 4.26 1.72
CA GLY A 135 -4.73 2.90 1.77
C GLY A 135 -6.23 2.81 1.65
N TRP A 136 -6.75 1.59 1.72
CA TRP A 136 -8.17 1.31 1.59
C TRP A 136 -8.52 -0.10 2.03
N LEU A 137 -9.80 -0.29 2.35
CA LEU A 137 -10.44 -1.61 2.36
C LEU A 137 -11.41 -1.74 1.20
N LYS A 138 -11.64 -2.97 0.73
CA LYS A 138 -12.66 -3.28 -0.25
C LYS A 138 -13.43 -4.54 0.14
N HIS A 139 -14.75 -4.42 0.19
CA HIS A 139 -15.70 -5.46 0.58
C HIS A 139 -16.94 -5.34 -0.31
N ASP A 140 -17.41 -6.48 -0.84
CA ASP A 140 -18.56 -6.56 -1.76
C ASP A 140 -18.55 -5.52 -2.89
N GLY A 141 -17.39 -5.32 -3.49
CA GLY A 141 -17.19 -4.38 -4.60
C GLY A 141 -17.05 -2.91 -4.19
N ARG A 142 -17.38 -2.55 -2.94
CA ARG A 142 -17.26 -1.18 -2.41
C ARG A 142 -15.89 -0.95 -1.77
N LYS A 143 -15.25 0.17 -2.13
CA LYS A 143 -14.02 0.68 -1.52
C LYS A 143 -14.35 1.60 -0.34
N TYR A 144 -13.54 1.53 0.71
CA TYR A 144 -13.60 2.34 1.93
C TYR A 144 -12.23 2.97 2.11
N GLU A 145 -12.16 4.30 2.06
CA GLU A 145 -10.96 5.11 2.24
C GLU A 145 -11.29 6.51 2.77
#